data_AF-A0A9W6TN32-F1
#
_entry.id   AF-A0A9W6TN32-F1
#
_cell.length_a   1.000
_cell.length_b   1.000
_cell.length_c   1.000
_cell.angle_alpha   90.00
_cell.angle_beta   90.00
_cell.angle_gamma   90.00
#
_symmetry.space_group_name_H-M   'P 1'
#
loop_
_entity.id
_entity.type
_entity.pdbx_description
1 polymer ?
#
loop_
_entity_poly.entity_id
_entity_poly.type
_entity_poly.pdbx_seq_one_letter_code
_entity_poly.pdbx_strand_id
1 'polypeptide(L)'
;MLRRSWDCSAVDGFRVGDGVISNFYIGNLYGPVLDSGSHWLGGTSDGIPRQYAAVPTQAATKIPPECRSNYVQLTSLLCSGVTAWNALYGLEWCIDLRLSTGDSITTSLSDLKLKFTKSMSDADYKLPQDSEIPDWAAETQHIMHNKGDFDIETSGSGTIAQSIQAAALGGQISLIAPVKQGKMSDVATLALNKGCIIRGVHIDNRQLM
;
A
#
# COMPACT_ATOMS: atom_id res chain seq x y z
N MET A 1 31.66 24.25 -12.88
CA MET A 1 31.20 22.84 -12.88
C MET A 1 32.09 22.04 -11.94
N LEU A 2 31.66 21.82 -10.69
CA LEU A 2 32.38 20.96 -9.75
C LEU A 2 31.97 19.50 -10.01
N ARG A 3 32.79 18.74 -10.73
CA ARG A 3 32.67 17.27 -10.75
C ARG A 3 33.19 16.76 -9.41
N ARG A 4 32.31 16.51 -8.44
CA ARG A 4 32.68 15.68 -7.30
C ARG A 4 32.92 14.27 -7.84
N SER A 5 34.15 13.78 -7.72
CA SER A 5 34.45 12.36 -7.92
C SER A 5 33.83 11.59 -6.77
N TRP A 6 32.83 10.78 -7.05
CA TRP A 6 32.23 9.87 -6.07
C TRP A 6 33.18 8.67 -5.93
N ASP A 7 33.69 8.46 -4.72
CA ASP A 7 34.48 7.26 -4.40
C ASP A 7 33.52 6.10 -4.11
N CYS A 8 33.49 5.13 -5.01
CA CYS A 8 32.63 3.94 -4.92
C CYS A 8 33.39 2.70 -4.42
N SER A 9 34.64 2.84 -3.96
CA SER A 9 35.48 1.70 -3.57
C SER A 9 34.94 0.88 -2.40
N ALA A 10 34.07 1.47 -1.57
CA ALA A 10 33.42 0.82 -0.43
C ALA A 10 32.00 0.31 -0.71
N VAL A 11 31.54 0.33 -1.98
CA VAL A 11 30.18 -0.10 -2.35
C VAL A 11 30.21 -1.53 -2.90
N ASP A 12 29.78 -2.47 -2.07
CA ASP A 12 29.64 -3.86 -2.49
C ASP A 12 28.31 -4.12 -3.20
N GLY A 13 28.33 -5.05 -4.16
CA GLY A 13 27.13 -5.56 -4.80
C GLY A 13 26.52 -4.67 -5.88
N PHE A 14 27.09 -3.51 -6.21
CA PHE A 14 26.66 -2.63 -7.31
C PHE A 14 27.82 -2.23 -8.22
N ARG A 15 27.53 -1.96 -9.49
CA ARG A 15 28.48 -1.42 -10.47
C ARG A 15 27.84 -0.34 -11.32
N VAL A 16 28.68 0.50 -11.91
CA VAL A 16 28.24 1.51 -12.89
C VAL A 16 27.49 0.81 -14.03
N GLY A 17 26.28 1.30 -14.33
CA GLY A 17 25.39 0.75 -15.35
C GLY A 17 24.30 -0.19 -14.82
N ASP A 18 24.34 -0.59 -13.55
CA ASP A 18 23.23 -1.35 -12.95
C ASP A 18 21.95 -0.50 -12.88
N GLY A 19 20.83 -1.06 -13.31
CA GLY A 19 19.50 -0.49 -13.09
C GLY A 19 19.08 -0.67 -11.65
N VAL A 20 18.67 0.41 -10.99
CA VAL A 20 18.31 0.39 -9.57
C VAL A 20 17.04 1.18 -9.30
N ILE A 21 16.33 0.74 -8.26
CA ILE A 21 15.27 1.46 -7.61
C ILE A 21 15.67 1.75 -6.16
N SER A 22 15.23 2.89 -5.62
CA SER A 22 15.50 3.26 -4.22
C SER A 22 14.26 3.03 -3.39
N ASN A 23 14.45 2.53 -2.17
CA ASN A 23 13.43 2.58 -1.15
C ASN A 23 13.09 4.05 -0.85
N PHE A 24 11.79 4.34 -0.68
CA PHE A 24 11.31 5.66 -0.30
C PHE A 24 11.75 6.01 1.13
N TYR A 25 11.65 5.05 2.06
CA TYR A 25 12.13 5.20 3.43
C TYR A 25 13.47 4.48 3.59
N ILE A 26 14.57 5.20 3.32
CA ILE A 26 15.92 4.61 3.27
C ILE A 26 16.44 4.08 4.62
N GLY A 27 15.82 4.48 5.74
CA GLY A 27 16.14 3.99 7.08
C GLY A 27 15.36 2.73 7.50
N ASN A 28 14.25 2.42 6.83
CA ASN A 28 13.40 1.29 7.19
C ASN A 28 13.65 0.09 6.27
N LEU A 29 14.56 -0.79 6.69
CA LEU A 29 14.98 -1.92 5.87
C LEU A 29 14.09 -3.16 6.07
N TYR A 30 13.65 -3.40 7.31
CA TYR A 30 12.91 -4.60 7.70
C TYR A 30 11.89 -4.29 8.79
N GLY A 31 10.79 -5.04 8.81
CA GLY A 31 9.82 -4.98 9.89
C GLY A 31 8.99 -3.69 9.94
N PRO A 32 8.35 -3.41 11.09
CA PRO A 32 7.49 -2.24 11.25
C PRO A 32 8.32 -0.95 11.34
N VAL A 33 7.71 0.16 10.92
CA VAL A 33 8.27 1.50 11.14
C VAL A 33 8.29 1.78 12.64
N LEU A 34 9.50 1.92 13.21
CA LEU A 34 9.71 2.25 14.63
C LEU A 34 10.05 3.72 14.87
N ASP A 35 10.43 4.44 13.81
CA ASP A 35 10.75 5.86 13.86
C ASP A 35 9.85 6.63 12.87
N SER A 36 9.03 7.53 13.39
CA SER A 36 8.09 8.30 12.59
C SER A 36 8.77 9.53 11.98
N GLY A 37 9.50 9.31 10.88
CA GLY A 37 9.79 10.41 9.94
C GLY A 37 11.24 10.73 9.66
N SER A 38 12.23 10.06 10.27
CA SER A 38 13.63 10.25 9.83
C SER A 38 13.88 9.56 8.49
N HIS A 39 14.71 10.11 7.62
CA HIS A 39 15.16 9.48 6.38
C HIS A 39 14.11 9.22 5.27
N TRP A 40 13.10 10.08 5.14
CA TRP A 40 12.13 10.00 4.03
C TRP A 40 12.67 10.76 2.82
N LEU A 41 12.80 10.11 1.66
CA LEU A 41 13.24 10.81 0.44
C LEU A 41 12.18 11.83 0.02
N GLY A 42 12.57 13.11 -0.01
CA GLY A 42 11.68 14.23 -0.31
C GLY A 42 10.89 14.75 0.91
N GLY A 43 11.08 14.12 2.08
CA GLY A 43 10.63 14.63 3.37
C GLY A 43 11.80 15.20 4.16
N THR A 44 12.28 14.44 5.15
CA THR A 44 13.43 14.82 5.99
C THR A 44 14.79 14.55 5.36
N SER A 45 14.83 13.96 4.16
CA SER A 45 16.03 13.77 3.36
C SER A 45 15.82 14.27 1.94
N ASP A 46 16.91 14.63 1.27
CA ASP A 46 16.86 15.12 -0.11
C ASP A 46 16.07 14.16 -1.02
N GLY A 47 15.10 14.70 -1.75
CA GLY A 47 14.26 13.92 -2.64
C GLY A 47 14.94 13.48 -3.94
N ILE A 48 14.15 12.85 -4.80
CA ILE A 48 14.58 12.35 -6.11
C ILE A 48 14.19 13.20 -7.35
N PRO A 49 13.49 14.35 -7.30
CA PRO A 49 13.24 15.17 -8.49
C PRO A 49 14.51 15.97 -8.88
N ARG A 50 15.56 15.25 -9.28
CA ARG A 50 16.89 15.76 -9.62
C ARG A 50 17.58 14.82 -10.60
N GLN A 51 18.59 15.31 -11.31
CA GLN A 51 19.33 14.48 -12.27
C GLN A 51 20.22 13.41 -11.60
N TYR A 52 20.68 13.67 -10.38
CA TYR A 52 21.55 12.77 -9.63
C TYR A 52 21.16 12.78 -8.16
N ALA A 53 21.06 11.59 -7.55
CA ALA A 53 20.75 11.40 -6.15
C ALA A 53 21.79 10.49 -5.48
N ALA A 54 22.22 10.87 -4.28
CA ALA A 54 23.00 9.98 -3.42
C ALA A 54 22.02 9.24 -2.49
N VAL A 55 22.05 7.92 -2.52
CA VAL A 55 21.26 7.05 -1.64
C VAL A 55 22.19 6.02 -0.99
N PRO A 56 21.96 5.63 0.27
CA PRO A 56 22.69 4.53 0.87
C PRO A 56 22.50 3.24 0.07
N THR A 57 23.57 2.48 -0.11
CA THR A 57 23.55 1.20 -0.86
C THR A 57 22.51 0.23 -0.31
N GLN A 58 22.30 0.24 1.02
CA GLN A 58 21.32 -0.60 1.71
C GLN A 58 19.88 -0.23 1.37
N ALA A 59 19.62 0.96 0.83
CA ALA A 59 18.29 1.38 0.40
C ALA A 59 18.07 1.21 -1.11
N ALA A 60 19.09 0.79 -1.85
CA ALA A 60 18.99 0.49 -3.26
C ALA A 60 18.67 -0.99 -3.48
N THR A 61 17.76 -1.26 -4.42
CA THR A 61 17.42 -2.60 -4.89
C THR A 61 17.70 -2.66 -6.39
N LYS A 62 18.38 -3.72 -6.83
CA LYS A 62 18.68 -3.93 -8.24
C LYS A 62 17.43 -4.34 -8.99
N ILE A 63 17.27 -3.78 -10.19
CA ILE A 63 16.25 -4.21 -11.12
C ILE A 63 16.75 -5.50 -11.79
N PRO A 64 16.03 -6.62 -11.69
CA PRO A 64 16.41 -7.85 -12.38
C PRO A 64 16.44 -7.63 -13.90
N PRO A 65 17.41 -8.19 -14.65
CA PRO A 65 17.48 -8.05 -16.12
C PRO A 65 16.22 -8.50 -16.86
N GLU A 66 15.48 -9.45 -16.30
CA GLU A 66 14.22 -9.98 -16.79
C GLU A 66 13.00 -9.10 -16.50
N CYS A 67 13.17 -8.03 -15.70
CA CYS A 67 12.08 -7.12 -15.36
C CYS A 67 11.56 -6.44 -16.64
N ARG A 68 10.28 -6.65 -16.93
CA ARG A 68 9.60 -6.08 -18.11
C ARG A 68 9.11 -4.65 -17.89
N SER A 69 9.08 -4.19 -16.64
CA SER A 69 8.58 -2.87 -16.29
C SER A 69 9.63 -1.81 -16.57
N ASN A 70 9.21 -0.69 -17.16
CA ASN A 70 10.08 0.45 -17.35
C ASN A 70 10.22 1.27 -16.04
N TYR A 71 11.17 2.20 -16.00
CA TYR A 71 11.42 3.03 -14.82
C TYR A 71 10.20 3.84 -14.35
N VAL A 72 9.31 4.27 -15.24
CA VAL A 72 8.09 5.02 -14.86
C VAL A 72 7.11 4.12 -14.11
N GLN A 73 6.98 2.86 -14.54
CA GLN A 73 6.15 1.89 -13.85
C GLN A 73 6.76 1.51 -12.50
N LEU A 74 8.07 1.27 -12.48
CA LEU A 74 8.80 0.91 -11.26
C LEU A 74 8.72 2.03 -10.20
N THR A 75 8.87 3.30 -10.58
CA THR A 75 8.75 4.41 -9.61
C THR A 75 7.35 4.54 -9.03
N SER A 76 6.30 4.19 -9.79
CA SER A 76 4.94 4.12 -9.24
C SER A 76 4.78 2.94 -8.28
N LEU A 77 5.27 1.74 -8.66
CA LEU A 77 5.19 0.54 -7.83
C LEU A 77 5.90 0.71 -6.49
N LEU A 78 7.05 1.41 -6.49
CA LEU A 78 7.84 1.72 -5.30
C LEU A 78 7.10 2.48 -4.20
N CYS A 79 5.98 3.13 -4.50
CA CYS A 79 5.19 3.82 -3.48
C CYS A 79 3.84 3.12 -3.31
N SER A 80 2.99 3.14 -4.35
CA SER A 80 1.64 2.60 -4.23
C SER A 80 1.61 1.07 -4.22
N GLY A 81 2.43 0.44 -5.06
CA GLY A 81 2.49 -1.03 -5.18
C GLY A 81 2.94 -1.67 -3.88
N VAL A 82 4.05 -1.21 -3.33
CA VAL A 82 4.59 -1.73 -2.06
C VAL A 82 3.72 -1.39 -0.85
N THR A 83 3.03 -0.24 -0.84
CA THR A 83 2.08 0.08 0.23
C THR A 83 0.88 -0.88 0.17
N ALA A 84 0.37 -1.18 -1.03
CA ALA A 84 -0.67 -2.19 -1.22
C ALA A 84 -0.18 -3.59 -0.82
N TRP A 85 1.05 -3.94 -1.18
CA TRP A 85 1.68 -5.21 -0.79
C TRP A 85 1.83 -5.33 0.74
N ASN A 86 2.30 -4.29 1.42
CA ASN A 86 2.37 -4.22 2.87
C ASN A 86 0.98 -4.32 3.52
N ALA A 87 -0.02 -3.68 2.94
CA ALA A 87 -1.40 -3.75 3.44
C ALA A 87 -1.91 -5.19 3.46
N LEU A 88 -1.69 -5.93 2.36
CA LEU A 88 -2.13 -7.32 2.18
C LEU A 88 -1.29 -8.32 2.98
N TYR A 89 0.04 -8.20 2.90
CA TYR A 89 0.98 -9.26 3.29
C TYR A 89 1.99 -8.86 4.37
N GLY A 90 2.02 -7.60 4.79
CA GLY A 90 3.00 -7.10 5.78
C GLY A 90 2.77 -7.56 7.22
N LEU A 91 1.78 -8.41 7.48
CA LEU A 91 1.60 -9.11 8.75
C LEU A 91 2.00 -10.58 8.58
N GLU A 92 3.18 -10.95 9.08
CA GLU A 92 3.77 -12.29 8.91
C GLU A 92 2.85 -13.44 9.39
N TRP A 93 2.04 -13.21 10.41
CA TRP A 93 1.12 -14.21 10.98
C TRP A 93 -0.14 -14.46 10.13
N CYS A 94 -0.35 -13.66 9.07
CA CYS A 94 -1.44 -13.84 8.12
C CYS A 94 -0.99 -14.44 6.77
N ILE A 95 0.30 -14.71 6.57
CA ILE A 95 0.83 -15.15 5.26
C ILE A 95 0.33 -16.56 4.89
N ASP A 96 0.15 -17.47 5.86
CA ASP A 96 -0.33 -18.83 5.61
C ASP A 96 -1.82 -18.90 5.17
N LEU A 97 -2.60 -17.83 5.34
CA LEU A 97 -4.03 -17.77 4.99
C LEU A 97 -4.32 -17.18 3.60
N ARG A 98 -3.33 -16.67 2.85
CA ARG A 98 -3.58 -15.58 1.88
C ARG A 98 -3.04 -15.70 0.46
N LEU A 99 -2.61 -16.87 0.02
CA LEU A 99 -2.20 -17.10 -1.38
C LEU A 99 -3.35 -17.48 -2.33
N SER A 100 -4.60 -17.53 -1.87
CA SER A 100 -5.74 -17.67 -2.78
C SER A 100 -6.13 -16.32 -3.36
N THR A 101 -6.05 -16.19 -4.69
CA THR A 101 -6.79 -15.18 -5.47
C THR A 101 -8.29 -15.39 -5.23
N GLY A 102 -8.83 -14.80 -4.16
CA GLY A 102 -10.24 -14.88 -3.81
C GLY A 102 -11.07 -13.80 -4.51
N ASP A 103 -12.40 -13.90 -4.35
CA ASP A 103 -13.34 -12.93 -4.89
C ASP A 103 -13.01 -11.52 -4.37
N SER A 104 -13.06 -10.51 -5.24
CA SER A 104 -12.71 -9.14 -4.88
C SER A 104 -13.79 -8.13 -5.25
N ILE A 105 -14.01 -7.16 -4.37
CA ILE A 105 -14.94 -6.05 -4.57
C ILE A 105 -14.17 -4.73 -4.60
N THR A 106 -14.44 -3.90 -5.59
CA THR A 106 -13.95 -2.52 -5.61
C THR A 106 -15.09 -1.54 -5.37
N THR A 107 -14.94 -0.69 -4.35
CA THR A 107 -15.84 0.43 -4.07
C THR A 107 -15.23 1.76 -4.51
N SER A 108 -16.03 2.68 -5.08
CA SER A 108 -15.55 4.00 -5.49
C SER A 108 -16.69 4.98 -5.75
N LEU A 109 -16.47 6.26 -5.44
CA LEU A 109 -17.34 7.39 -5.81
C LEU A 109 -17.25 7.79 -7.30
N SER A 110 -16.37 7.17 -8.07
CA SER A 110 -16.10 7.51 -9.47
C SER A 110 -16.26 6.30 -10.39
N ASP A 111 -17.20 6.41 -11.31
CA ASP A 111 -17.42 5.43 -12.38
C ASP A 111 -16.19 5.20 -13.26
N LEU A 112 -15.40 6.25 -13.48
CA LEU A 112 -14.17 6.14 -14.26
C LEU A 112 -13.16 5.23 -13.55
N LYS A 113 -13.01 5.35 -12.22
CA LYS A 113 -12.15 4.46 -11.44
C LYS A 113 -12.68 3.02 -11.47
N LEU A 114 -13.99 2.82 -11.32
CA LEU A 114 -14.60 1.49 -11.41
C LEU A 114 -14.43 0.83 -12.79
N LYS A 115 -14.52 1.61 -13.87
CA LYS A 115 -14.25 1.13 -15.24
C LYS A 115 -12.77 0.78 -15.42
N PHE A 116 -11.89 1.65 -14.94
CA PHE A 116 -10.45 1.47 -15.01
C PHE A 116 -9.98 0.21 -14.25
N THR A 117 -10.44 -0.02 -13.02
CA THR A 117 -10.07 -1.21 -12.23
C THR A 117 -10.45 -2.52 -12.94
N LYS A 118 -11.63 -2.58 -13.59
CA LYS A 118 -12.02 -3.75 -14.39
C LYS A 118 -11.16 -3.98 -15.63
N SER A 119 -10.57 -2.93 -16.19
CA SER A 119 -9.66 -3.09 -17.33
C SER A 119 -8.29 -3.65 -16.92
N MET A 120 -7.95 -3.58 -15.63
CA MET A 120 -6.65 -3.99 -15.09
C MET A 120 -6.70 -5.25 -14.23
N SER A 121 -7.86 -5.58 -13.69
CA SER A 121 -8.08 -6.72 -12.81
C SER A 121 -9.43 -7.36 -13.10
N ASP A 122 -9.50 -8.68 -12.94
CA ASP A 122 -10.74 -9.44 -13.01
C ASP A 122 -11.58 -9.28 -11.73
N ALA A 123 -11.61 -8.07 -11.14
CA ALA A 123 -12.41 -7.80 -9.97
C ALA A 123 -13.87 -8.23 -10.21
N ASP A 124 -14.35 -9.13 -9.37
CA ASP A 124 -15.60 -9.84 -9.60
C ASP A 124 -16.80 -8.90 -9.48
N TYR A 125 -16.72 -7.92 -8.57
CA TYR A 125 -17.84 -7.03 -8.27
C TYR A 125 -17.45 -5.55 -8.12
N LYS A 126 -18.39 -4.68 -8.48
CA LYS A 126 -18.25 -3.22 -8.42
C LYS A 126 -19.40 -2.63 -7.65
N LEU A 127 -19.09 -1.80 -6.67
CA LEU A 127 -20.09 -1.12 -5.88
C LEU A 127 -19.82 0.40 -5.92
N PRO A 128 -20.67 1.19 -6.61
CA PRO A 128 -20.59 2.63 -6.50
C PRO A 128 -20.90 3.06 -5.06
N GLN A 129 -20.14 4.02 -4.55
CA GLN A 129 -20.30 4.55 -3.19
C GLN A 129 -21.18 5.81 -3.18
N ASP A 130 -22.26 5.85 -3.96
CA ASP A 130 -23.07 7.05 -4.16
C ASP A 130 -24.40 7.02 -3.37
N SER A 131 -25.29 7.96 -3.67
CA SER A 131 -26.60 8.06 -3.02
C SER A 131 -27.53 6.88 -3.31
N GLU A 132 -27.25 6.09 -4.35
CA GLU A 132 -28.08 4.94 -4.72
C GLU A 132 -27.74 3.73 -3.84
N ILE A 133 -26.49 3.61 -3.38
CA ILE A 133 -26.05 2.58 -2.43
C ILE A 133 -25.41 3.23 -1.19
N PRO A 134 -26.22 3.87 -0.33
CA PRO A 134 -25.70 4.56 0.86
C PRO A 134 -25.13 3.59 1.91
N ASP A 135 -25.60 2.33 1.93
CA ASP A 135 -25.11 1.23 2.77
C ASP A 135 -24.43 0.15 1.91
N TRP A 136 -23.26 0.50 1.37
CA TRP A 136 -22.47 -0.43 0.55
C TRP A 136 -21.86 -1.55 1.37
N ALA A 137 -21.76 -1.39 2.69
CA ALA A 137 -21.28 -2.44 3.58
C ALA A 137 -22.22 -3.66 3.60
N ALA A 138 -23.52 -3.43 3.71
CA ALA A 138 -24.52 -4.49 3.65
C ALA A 138 -24.49 -5.23 2.30
N GLU A 139 -24.38 -4.49 1.20
CA GLU A 139 -24.31 -5.07 -0.14
C GLU A 139 -23.01 -5.87 -0.35
N THR A 140 -21.88 -5.37 0.16
CA THR A 140 -20.60 -6.09 0.13
C THR A 140 -20.71 -7.43 0.87
N GLN A 141 -21.33 -7.44 2.05
CA GLN A 141 -21.55 -8.67 2.82
C GLN A 141 -22.49 -9.64 2.10
N HIS A 142 -23.52 -9.12 1.43
CA HIS A 142 -24.46 -9.93 0.66
C HIS A 142 -23.76 -10.64 -0.51
N ILE A 143 -23.00 -9.89 -1.32
CA ILE A 143 -22.25 -10.41 -2.47
C ILE A 143 -21.17 -11.40 -2.02
N MET A 144 -20.42 -11.06 -0.98
CA MET A 144 -19.31 -11.88 -0.48
C MET A 144 -19.77 -13.03 0.44
N HIS A 145 -21.08 -13.20 0.65
CA HIS A 145 -21.64 -14.17 1.58
C HIS A 145 -21.00 -14.13 2.98
N ASN A 146 -20.72 -12.92 3.47
CA ASN A 146 -20.04 -12.62 4.75
C ASN A 146 -18.59 -13.15 4.86
N LYS A 147 -17.87 -13.36 3.74
CA LYS A 147 -16.49 -13.88 3.70
C LYS A 147 -15.42 -12.82 3.33
N GLY A 148 -15.71 -11.54 3.51
CA GLY A 148 -14.75 -10.46 3.26
C GLY A 148 -13.63 -10.41 4.30
N ASP A 149 -12.56 -11.17 4.12
CA ASP A 149 -11.48 -11.31 5.12
C ASP A 149 -10.56 -10.08 5.22
N PHE A 150 -10.57 -9.21 4.21
CA PHE A 150 -9.65 -8.09 4.11
C PHE A 150 -10.27 -6.86 3.44
N ASP A 151 -9.96 -5.70 3.98
CA ASP A 151 -10.29 -4.39 3.42
C ASP A 151 -9.05 -3.48 3.36
N ILE A 152 -8.92 -2.74 2.25
CA ILE A 152 -7.92 -1.67 2.10
C ILE A 152 -8.64 -0.33 2.17
N GLU A 153 -8.62 0.28 3.35
CA GLU A 153 -9.26 1.57 3.58
C GLU A 153 -8.32 2.70 3.18
N THR A 154 -8.66 3.43 2.11
CA THR A 154 -7.90 4.60 1.61
C THR A 154 -8.62 5.93 1.81
N SER A 155 -9.93 5.89 2.07
CA SER A 155 -10.80 7.06 2.14
C SER A 155 -10.81 7.66 3.53
N GLY A 156 -10.68 6.88 4.60
CA GLY A 156 -10.43 7.38 5.96
C GLY A 156 -11.65 7.48 6.87
N SER A 157 -11.70 8.50 7.73
CA SER A 157 -12.62 8.53 8.88
C SER A 157 -14.10 8.63 8.51
N GLY A 158 -14.41 9.10 7.30
CA GLY A 158 -15.79 9.16 6.80
C GLY A 158 -16.35 7.82 6.30
N THR A 159 -15.51 6.80 6.12
CA THR A 159 -15.90 5.51 5.48
C THR A 159 -15.55 4.30 6.34
N ILE A 160 -14.61 4.43 7.27
CA ILE A 160 -14.09 3.35 8.11
C ILE A 160 -15.17 2.50 8.79
N ALA A 161 -16.30 3.10 9.20
CA ALA A 161 -17.38 2.36 9.83
C ALA A 161 -18.03 1.35 8.89
N GLN A 162 -18.24 1.73 7.63
CA GLN A 162 -18.77 0.82 6.62
C GLN A 162 -17.72 -0.22 6.22
N SER A 163 -16.43 0.14 6.17
CA SER A 163 -15.34 -0.81 5.90
C SER A 163 -15.24 -1.91 6.96
N ILE A 164 -15.37 -1.54 8.25
CA ILE A 164 -15.45 -2.51 9.36
C ILE A 164 -16.72 -3.37 9.25
N GLN A 165 -17.86 -2.78 8.85
CA GLN A 165 -19.11 -3.53 8.67
C GLN A 165 -19.06 -4.50 7.48
N ALA A 166 -18.38 -4.10 6.39
CA ALA A 166 -18.17 -4.85 5.17
C ALA A 166 -17.18 -6.02 5.33
N ALA A 167 -16.34 -5.98 6.35
CA ALA A 167 -15.46 -7.10 6.70
C ALA A 167 -16.22 -8.24 7.40
N ALA A 168 -15.79 -9.47 7.14
CA ALA A 168 -16.19 -10.66 7.88
C ALA A 168 -15.80 -10.54 9.35
N LEU A 169 -16.42 -11.36 10.21
CA LEU A 169 -15.99 -11.49 11.60
C LEU A 169 -14.54 -11.96 11.66
N GLY A 170 -13.71 -11.31 12.47
CA GLY A 170 -12.27 -11.60 12.54
C GLY A 170 -11.45 -11.04 11.38
N GLY A 171 -12.06 -10.33 10.42
CA GLY A 171 -11.38 -9.77 9.26
C GLY A 171 -10.34 -8.69 9.61
N GLN A 172 -9.58 -8.24 8.61
CA GLN A 172 -8.59 -7.18 8.77
C GLN A 172 -8.89 -5.97 7.89
N ILE A 173 -8.77 -4.78 8.48
CA ILE A 173 -8.87 -3.50 7.80
C ILE A 173 -7.48 -2.86 7.82
N SER A 174 -6.86 -2.74 6.65
CA SER A 174 -5.59 -2.03 6.47
C SER A 174 -5.85 -0.58 6.07
N LEU A 175 -5.63 0.32 7.02
CA LEU A 175 -5.82 1.76 6.86
C LEU A 175 -4.58 2.39 6.22
N ILE A 176 -4.72 2.81 4.97
CA ILE A 176 -3.73 3.59 4.20
C ILE A 176 -4.18 5.05 4.22
N ALA A 177 -3.24 5.97 4.51
CA ALA A 177 -3.38 7.43 4.56
C ALA A 177 -4.79 8.00 4.21
N PRO A 178 -5.55 8.50 5.20
CA PRO A 178 -6.95 8.88 4.99
C PRO A 178 -7.08 10.13 4.11
N VAL A 179 -7.81 10.02 2.99
CA VAL A 179 -8.02 11.13 2.03
C VAL A 179 -9.23 12.01 2.42
N LYS A 180 -10.25 11.44 3.04
CA LYS A 180 -11.50 12.10 3.44
C LYS A 180 -11.64 12.09 4.96
N GLN A 181 -11.70 13.28 5.55
CA GLN A 181 -11.96 13.44 6.98
C GLN A 181 -13.45 13.69 7.20
N GLY A 182 -14.06 12.89 8.08
CA GLY A 182 -15.45 13.00 8.48
C GLY A 182 -15.61 12.87 9.99
N LYS A 183 -16.86 12.73 10.46
CA LYS A 183 -17.11 12.41 11.87
C LYS A 183 -16.56 11.01 12.16
N MET A 184 -15.56 10.93 13.03
CA MET A 184 -14.99 9.66 13.44
C MET A 184 -16.04 8.84 14.21
N SER A 185 -16.31 7.63 13.74
CA SER A 185 -17.12 6.65 14.47
C SER A 185 -16.34 6.08 15.65
N ASP A 186 -17.04 5.44 16.59
CA ASP A 186 -16.39 4.68 17.67
C ASP A 186 -15.77 3.39 17.11
N VAL A 187 -14.57 3.55 16.54
CA VAL A 187 -13.82 2.47 15.91
C VAL A 187 -13.49 1.34 16.90
N ALA A 188 -13.29 1.66 18.18
CA ALA A 188 -12.98 0.65 19.20
C ALA A 188 -14.16 -0.30 19.42
N THR A 189 -15.37 0.25 19.61
CA THR A 189 -16.59 -0.55 19.75
C THR A 189 -16.89 -1.34 18.47
N LEU A 190 -16.72 -0.72 17.30
CA LEU A 190 -16.92 -1.42 16.02
C LEU A 190 -15.95 -2.57 15.84
N ALA A 191 -14.67 -2.37 16.16
CA ALA A 191 -13.65 -3.41 16.07
C ALA A 191 -13.93 -4.57 17.04
N LEU A 192 -14.32 -4.25 18.28
CA LEU A 192 -14.69 -5.26 19.28
C LEU A 192 -15.88 -6.11 18.79
N ASN A 193 -16.93 -5.47 18.27
CA ASN A 193 -18.13 -6.17 17.81
C ASN A 193 -17.87 -7.08 16.60
N LYS A 194 -16.93 -6.71 15.73
CA LYS A 194 -16.51 -7.53 14.58
C LYS A 194 -15.39 -8.50 14.91
N GLY A 195 -14.73 -8.36 16.06
CA GLY A 195 -13.50 -9.06 16.39
C GLY A 195 -12.37 -8.81 15.38
N CYS A 196 -12.41 -7.68 14.66
CA CYS A 196 -11.54 -7.42 13.53
C CYS A 196 -10.22 -6.75 13.94
N ILE A 197 -9.20 -6.88 13.09
CA ILE A 197 -7.92 -6.19 13.23
C ILE A 197 -7.96 -4.91 12.39
N ILE A 198 -7.67 -3.77 13.01
CA ILE A 198 -7.48 -2.51 12.27
C ILE A 198 -6.01 -2.15 12.36
N ARG A 199 -5.34 -2.12 11.19
CA ARG A 199 -3.90 -1.87 11.09
C ARG A 199 -3.63 -0.61 10.28
N GLY A 200 -2.94 0.35 10.89
CA GLY A 200 -2.34 1.45 10.15
C GLY A 200 -1.18 0.95 9.31
N VAL A 201 -1.21 1.25 8.01
CA VAL A 201 -0.13 0.93 7.08
C VAL A 201 0.64 2.22 6.79
N HIS A 202 1.82 2.32 7.38
CA HIS A 202 2.80 3.31 6.96
C HIS A 202 3.58 2.76 5.76
N ILE A 203 4.25 3.66 5.05
CA ILE A 203 5.02 3.36 3.84
C ILE A 203 6.04 2.23 4.05
N ASP A 204 6.67 1.84 2.95
CA ASP A 204 7.36 0.57 2.78
C ASP A 204 8.57 0.30 3.71
N ASN A 205 8.99 -0.96 3.69
CA ASN A 205 10.34 -1.38 4.08
C ASN A 205 11.02 -2.09 2.88
N ARG A 206 12.34 -2.12 2.87
CA ARG A 206 13.07 -2.70 1.73
C ARG A 206 12.74 -4.18 1.47
N GLN A 207 12.36 -4.94 2.48
CA GLN A 207 12.03 -6.37 2.35
C GLN A 207 10.84 -6.63 1.41
N LEU A 208 9.96 -5.66 1.23
CA LEU A 208 8.76 -5.78 0.40
C LEU A 208 8.97 -5.27 -1.04
N MET A 209 10.19 -4.80 -1.37
CA MET A 209 10.64 -4.40 -2.74
C MET A 209 11.33 -5.54 -3.48
#